data_AF-A0A925Y0A0-F1
#
_entry.id   AF-A0A925Y0A0-F1
#
_cell.length_a   1.000
_cell.length_b   1.000
_cell.length_c   1.000
_cell.angle_alpha   90.00
_cell.angle_beta   90.00
_cell.angle_gamma   90.00
#
_symmetry.space_group_name_H-M   'P 1'
#
loop_
_entity.id
_entity.type
_entity.pdbx_description
1 polymer ?
#
loop_
_entity_poly.entity_id
_entity_poly.type
_entity_poly.pdbx_seq_one_letter_code
_entity_poly.pdbx_strand_id
1 'polypeptide(L)'
;YVIIVPGLAMLVSILYDVRTAIVVTLACSLSVAAARGNDHVIAVVLISGGAMAAYSATNLQSRTQIFTSILSILIGLVVVTLSIELERDTPALALILKLGASAVNAVISPLLAFAVILVMERTLNLATDLRLEEFDDINHPLLKKLNERAPGTYQHTMAVVRLSESAAAAIGANALLARVGALYHDIGKLEKSEYFIENQIDIDNKHDRLSPKKSAAIIRQHVQDGIELAREYKLPDRIWKFVPMHHGTILIRHFYTKAIDEAIEKELLVDEQDFRYPGPKPDSKETAVVMLADAVEALSRLLDTSQRDQIERAVSQIILDRTSDGQLSDTPLTLNDLDVIKESFVKSLLGSSHQRVRYKDTRETSELSPL
;
A
#
# COMPACT_ATOMS: atom_id res chain seq x y z
N TYR A 1 38.97 4.52 -5.85
CA TYR A 1 38.05 3.38 -6.07
C TYR A 1 36.97 3.30 -4.99
N VAL A 2 37.24 3.61 -3.71
CA VAL A 2 36.17 3.77 -2.70
C VAL A 2 35.60 5.18 -2.75
N ILE A 3 34.59 5.40 -3.59
CA ILE A 3 33.91 6.69 -3.79
C ILE A 3 32.41 6.41 -3.81
N ILE A 4 31.65 7.10 -2.95
CA ILE A 4 30.26 6.74 -2.57
C ILE A 4 29.23 7.21 -3.62
N VAL A 5 29.61 7.29 -4.90
CA VAL A 5 28.65 7.56 -5.99
C VAL A 5 27.58 6.47 -6.07
N PRO A 6 27.89 5.16 -5.92
CA PRO A 6 26.83 4.14 -5.88
C PRO A 6 25.85 4.33 -4.72
N GLY A 7 26.32 4.77 -3.55
CA GLY A 7 25.45 5.07 -2.41
C GLY A 7 24.53 6.25 -2.70
N LEU A 8 25.04 7.32 -3.30
CA LEU A 8 24.24 8.47 -3.72
C LEU A 8 23.20 8.08 -4.78
N ALA A 9 23.58 7.27 -5.78
CA ALA A 9 22.68 6.76 -6.80
C ALA A 9 21.51 5.97 -6.19
N MET A 10 21.83 5.11 -5.22
CA MET A 10 20.84 4.33 -4.48
C MET A 10 19.86 5.24 -3.71
N LEU A 11 20.38 6.25 -3.01
CA LEU A 11 19.57 7.21 -2.27
C LEU A 11 18.63 8.00 -3.18
N VAL A 12 19.12 8.51 -4.31
CA VAL A 12 18.29 9.24 -5.27
C VAL A 12 17.23 8.33 -5.89
N SER A 13 17.57 7.06 -6.17
CA SER A 13 16.61 6.11 -6.74
C SER A 13 15.48 5.75 -5.77
N ILE A 14 15.76 5.69 -4.46
CA ILE A 14 14.75 5.39 -3.44
C ILE A 14 13.82 6.60 -3.20
N LEU A 15 14.38 7.82 -3.23
CA LEU A 15 13.62 9.04 -2.93
C LEU A 15 12.85 9.60 -4.13
N TYR A 16 13.36 9.39 -5.34
CA TYR A 16 12.79 9.92 -6.57
C TYR A 16 12.50 8.78 -7.54
N ASP A 17 13.37 8.57 -8.53
CA ASP A 17 13.21 7.56 -9.55
C ASP A 17 14.56 7.17 -10.16
N VAL A 18 14.58 6.01 -10.83
CA VAL A 18 15.78 5.43 -11.44
C VAL A 18 16.40 6.33 -12.52
N ARG A 19 15.59 7.10 -13.27
CA ARG A 19 16.10 7.96 -14.36
C ARG A 19 16.86 9.14 -13.77
N THR A 20 16.30 9.78 -12.75
CA THR A 20 16.97 10.85 -12.00
C THR A 20 18.26 10.33 -11.36
N ALA A 21 18.24 9.14 -10.77
CA ALA A 21 19.43 8.52 -10.17
C ALA A 21 20.56 8.28 -11.18
N ILE A 22 20.25 7.82 -12.41
CA ILE A 22 21.23 7.62 -13.47
C ILE A 22 21.86 8.95 -13.91
N VAL A 23 21.06 10.01 -14.07
CA VAL A 23 21.55 11.35 -14.46
C VAL A 23 22.50 11.90 -13.38
N VAL A 24 22.12 11.81 -12.10
CA VAL A 24 22.97 12.22 -10.97
C VAL A 24 24.26 11.39 -10.93
N THR A 25 24.17 10.08 -11.14
CA THR A 25 25.32 9.18 -11.20
C THR A 25 26.33 9.61 -12.27
N LEU A 26 25.85 9.93 -13.47
CA LEU A 26 26.69 10.37 -14.58
C LEU A 26 27.38 11.69 -14.25
N ALA A 27 26.63 12.69 -13.77
CA ALA A 27 27.16 14.00 -13.41
C ALA A 27 28.22 13.90 -12.30
N CYS A 28 27.95 13.14 -11.24
CA CYS A 28 28.90 12.94 -10.13
C CYS A 28 30.15 12.17 -10.57
N SER A 29 29.99 11.11 -11.38
CA SER A 29 31.12 10.31 -11.86
C SER A 29 32.07 11.12 -12.75
N LEU A 30 31.52 11.95 -13.64
CA LEU A 30 32.32 12.85 -14.48
C LEU A 30 33.00 13.95 -13.66
N SER A 31 32.31 14.50 -12.67
CA SER A 31 32.88 15.51 -11.75
C SER A 31 34.05 14.94 -10.94
N VAL A 32 33.92 13.70 -10.46
CA VAL A 32 34.99 12.96 -9.77
C VAL A 32 36.17 12.71 -10.70
N ALA A 33 35.94 12.33 -11.95
CA ALA A 33 37.01 12.15 -12.93
C ALA A 33 37.75 13.47 -13.19
N ALA A 34 37.03 14.58 -13.40
CA ALA A 34 37.62 15.90 -13.60
C ALA A 34 38.49 16.32 -12.40
N ALA A 35 37.98 16.16 -11.18
CA ALA A 35 38.72 16.47 -9.94
C ALA A 35 39.99 15.61 -9.75
N ARG A 36 40.06 14.43 -10.38
CA ARG A 36 41.21 13.52 -10.35
C ARG A 36 42.16 13.70 -11.55
N GLY A 37 42.06 14.82 -12.26
CA GLY A 37 42.90 15.10 -13.42
C GLY A 37 42.43 14.38 -14.68
N ASN A 38 41.11 14.34 -14.92
CA ASN A 38 40.47 13.68 -16.06
C ASN A 38 40.66 12.15 -16.09
N ASP A 39 40.55 11.51 -14.91
CA ASP A 39 40.57 10.06 -14.77
C ASP A 39 39.25 9.45 -15.29
N HIS A 40 39.12 9.31 -16.61
CA HIS A 40 37.88 8.79 -17.21
C HIS A 40 37.60 7.32 -16.86
N VAL A 41 38.62 6.58 -16.44
CA VAL A 41 38.49 5.17 -16.03
C VAL A 41 37.67 5.07 -14.77
N ILE A 42 37.99 5.90 -13.75
CA ILE A 42 37.19 5.89 -12.53
C ILE A 42 35.76 6.34 -12.80
N ALA A 43 35.53 7.26 -13.74
CA ALA A 43 34.17 7.63 -14.14
C ALA A 43 33.40 6.42 -14.69
N VAL A 44 33.96 5.65 -15.62
CA VAL A 44 33.28 4.47 -16.19
C VAL A 44 32.98 3.42 -15.13
N VAL A 45 33.92 3.17 -14.21
CA VAL A 45 33.71 2.26 -13.07
C VAL A 45 32.57 2.75 -12.17
N LEU A 46 32.56 4.03 -11.80
CA LEU A 46 31.52 4.60 -10.94
C LEU A 46 30.15 4.70 -11.61
N ILE A 47 30.11 4.96 -12.92
CA ILE A 47 28.87 4.93 -13.72
C ILE A 47 28.27 3.52 -13.69
N SER A 48 29.09 2.49 -13.90
CA SER A 48 28.61 1.10 -13.85
C SER A 48 28.09 0.72 -12.46
N GLY A 49 28.87 0.98 -11.41
CA GLY A 49 28.46 0.70 -10.04
C GLY A 49 27.23 1.49 -9.61
N GLY A 50 27.13 2.76 -9.99
CA GLY A 50 25.99 3.62 -9.68
C GLY A 50 24.73 3.25 -10.47
N ALA A 51 24.87 2.82 -11.73
CA ALA A 51 23.76 2.28 -12.49
C ALA A 51 23.22 0.99 -11.84
N MET A 52 24.09 0.05 -11.48
CA MET A 52 23.70 -1.16 -10.75
C MET A 52 23.03 -0.82 -9.41
N ALA A 53 23.53 0.19 -8.68
CA ALA A 53 22.91 0.68 -7.45
C ALA A 53 21.50 1.25 -7.68
N ALA A 54 21.33 2.11 -8.69
CA ALA A 54 20.05 2.72 -9.01
C ALA A 54 19.01 1.66 -9.41
N TYR A 55 19.36 0.74 -10.31
CA TYR A 55 18.43 -0.32 -10.73
C TYR A 55 18.09 -1.30 -9.60
N SER A 56 19.08 -1.72 -8.80
CA SER A 56 18.81 -2.63 -7.68
C SER A 56 17.98 -2.00 -6.55
N ALA A 57 18.00 -0.67 -6.44
CA ALA A 57 17.14 0.07 -5.52
C ALA A 57 15.74 0.39 -6.07
N THR A 58 15.51 0.19 -7.37
CA THR A 58 14.20 0.42 -7.97
C THR A 58 13.23 -0.65 -7.46
N ASN A 59 12.29 -0.26 -6.58
CA ASN A 59 11.35 -1.13 -5.85
C ASN A 59 11.91 -1.87 -4.62
N LEU A 60 12.86 -1.24 -3.91
CA LEU A 60 13.36 -1.78 -2.66
C LEU A 60 12.28 -1.65 -1.57
N GLN A 61 11.64 -2.77 -1.24
CA GLN A 61 10.55 -2.88 -0.28
C GLN A 61 11.01 -3.45 1.06
N SER A 62 12.08 -4.26 1.07
CA SER A 62 12.56 -4.94 2.26
C SER A 62 14.01 -4.66 2.62
N ARG A 63 14.32 -4.65 3.92
CA ARG A 63 15.71 -4.46 4.39
C ARG A 63 16.64 -5.58 3.93
N THR A 64 16.13 -6.78 3.66
CA THR A 64 16.93 -7.92 3.18
C THR A 64 17.38 -7.74 1.72
N GLN A 65 16.70 -6.93 0.92
CA GLN A 65 17.12 -6.55 -0.44
C GLN A 65 18.38 -5.66 -0.46
N ILE A 66 18.91 -5.25 0.69
CA ILE A 66 20.24 -4.64 0.76
C ILE A 66 21.33 -5.60 0.26
N PHE A 67 21.20 -6.91 0.51
CA PHE A 67 22.21 -7.89 0.11
C PHE A 67 22.23 -8.08 -1.41
N THR A 68 21.06 -8.07 -2.05
CA THR A 68 20.96 -8.13 -3.51
C THR A 68 21.52 -6.85 -4.15
N SER A 69 21.33 -5.70 -3.50
CA SER A 69 21.91 -4.43 -3.94
C SER A 69 23.44 -4.43 -3.82
N ILE A 70 23.99 -4.89 -2.68
CA ILE A 70 25.44 -5.05 -2.48
C ILE A 70 26.03 -5.97 -3.56
N LEU A 71 25.39 -7.11 -3.83
CA LEU A 71 25.86 -8.04 -4.86
C LEU A 71 25.82 -7.43 -6.27
N SER A 72 24.75 -6.71 -6.61
CA SER A 72 24.59 -6.07 -7.93
C SER A 72 25.65 -4.99 -8.15
N ILE A 73 25.90 -4.15 -7.14
CA ILE A 73 26.94 -3.11 -7.19
C ILE A 73 28.32 -3.75 -7.26
N LEU A 74 28.56 -4.82 -6.50
CA LEU A 74 29.82 -5.57 -6.55
C LEU A 74 30.10 -6.07 -7.97
N ILE A 75 29.12 -6.71 -8.61
CA ILE A 75 29.25 -7.20 -9.98
C ILE A 75 29.58 -6.05 -10.94
N GLY A 76 28.84 -4.93 -10.89
CA GLY A 76 29.08 -3.78 -11.75
C GLY A 76 30.49 -3.20 -11.60
N LEU A 77 30.93 -2.99 -10.36
CA LEU A 77 32.25 -2.44 -10.07
C LEU A 77 33.38 -3.41 -10.44
N VAL A 78 33.26 -4.69 -10.07
CA VAL A 78 34.29 -5.71 -10.27
C VAL A 78 34.47 -6.04 -11.74
N VAL A 79 33.38 -6.26 -12.50
CA VAL A 79 33.47 -6.63 -13.91
C VAL A 79 34.17 -5.54 -14.71
N VAL A 80 33.75 -4.29 -14.55
CA VAL A 80 34.35 -3.17 -15.30
C VAL A 80 35.79 -2.91 -14.86
N THR A 81 36.09 -2.97 -13.56
CA THR A 81 37.46 -2.82 -13.06
C THR A 81 38.34 -3.94 -13.60
N LEU A 82 37.89 -5.19 -13.56
CA LEU A 82 38.66 -6.33 -14.06
C LEU A 82 38.93 -6.19 -15.56
N SER A 83 37.91 -5.86 -16.37
CA SER A 83 38.07 -5.70 -17.82
C SER A 83 39.13 -4.65 -18.18
N ILE A 84 39.07 -3.46 -17.59
CA ILE A 84 39.99 -2.35 -17.90
C ILE A 84 41.41 -2.66 -17.41
N GLU A 85 41.53 -3.24 -16.22
CA GLU A 85 42.84 -3.46 -15.61
C GLU A 85 43.59 -4.65 -16.24
N LEU A 86 42.86 -5.64 -16.79
CA LEU A 86 43.41 -6.69 -17.64
C LEU A 86 43.89 -6.15 -19.00
N GLU A 87 43.12 -5.25 -19.63
CA GLU A 87 43.54 -4.58 -20.88
C GLU A 87 44.86 -3.82 -20.69
N ARG A 88 45.06 -3.23 -19.50
CA ARG A 88 46.24 -2.45 -19.14
C ARG A 88 47.45 -3.26 -18.69
N ASP A 89 47.33 -4.59 -18.65
CA ASP A 89 48.36 -5.49 -18.13
C ASP A 89 48.86 -5.06 -16.73
N THR A 90 47.91 -4.72 -15.86
CA THR A 90 48.20 -4.15 -14.54
C THR A 90 48.84 -5.20 -13.63
N PRO A 91 49.89 -4.87 -12.86
CA PRO A 91 50.52 -5.82 -11.94
C PRO A 91 49.51 -6.46 -10.98
N ALA A 92 49.65 -7.77 -10.74
CA ALA A 92 48.68 -8.56 -9.99
C ALA A 92 48.32 -7.96 -8.61
N LEU A 93 49.32 -7.45 -7.87
CA LEU A 93 49.08 -6.81 -6.57
C LEU A 93 48.19 -5.56 -6.71
N ALA A 94 48.43 -4.72 -7.72
CA ALA A 94 47.64 -3.51 -7.94
C ALA A 94 46.21 -3.85 -8.40
N LEU A 95 46.05 -4.88 -9.24
CA LEU A 95 44.73 -5.40 -9.61
C LEU A 95 43.94 -5.86 -8.38
N ILE A 96 44.55 -6.68 -7.53
CA ILE A 96 43.91 -7.18 -6.29
C ILE A 96 43.49 -6.03 -5.39
N LEU A 97 44.32 -4.99 -5.23
CA LEU A 97 43.97 -3.82 -4.43
C LEU A 97 42.79 -3.03 -5.01
N LYS A 98 42.72 -2.86 -6.34
CA LYS A 98 41.60 -2.17 -7.02
C LYS A 98 40.30 -2.97 -6.94
N LEU A 99 40.37 -4.28 -7.08
CA LEU A 99 39.22 -5.17 -6.89
C LEU A 99 38.75 -5.18 -5.43
N GLY A 100 39.69 -5.23 -4.47
CA GLY A 100 39.39 -5.12 -3.05
C GLY A 100 38.72 -3.79 -2.71
N ALA A 101 39.22 -2.68 -3.25
CA ALA A 101 38.59 -1.36 -3.09
C ALA A 101 37.19 -1.29 -3.72
N SER A 102 36.98 -1.96 -4.86
CA SER A 102 35.65 -2.07 -5.49
C SER A 102 34.68 -2.87 -4.63
N ALA A 103 35.13 -3.96 -4.02
CA ALA A 103 34.34 -4.75 -3.10
C ALA A 103 33.97 -3.99 -1.82
N VAL A 104 34.94 -3.28 -1.23
CA VAL A 104 34.69 -2.39 -0.09
C VAL A 104 33.67 -1.31 -0.44
N ASN A 105 33.78 -0.70 -1.63
CA ASN A 105 32.82 0.30 -2.07
C ASN A 105 31.41 -0.28 -2.24
N ALA A 106 31.29 -1.48 -2.81
CA ALA A 106 30.01 -2.18 -2.98
C ALA A 106 29.28 -2.47 -1.66
N VAL A 107 30.02 -2.63 -0.57
CA VAL A 107 29.45 -2.83 0.78
C VAL A 107 29.16 -1.50 1.47
N ILE A 108 30.13 -0.59 1.51
CA ILE A 108 30.01 0.68 2.24
C ILE A 108 28.95 1.59 1.63
N SER A 109 28.86 1.65 0.29
CA SER A 109 27.94 2.55 -0.41
C SER A 109 26.47 2.31 -0.03
N PRO A 110 25.94 1.08 -0.11
CA PRO A 110 24.57 0.80 0.35
C PRO A 110 24.37 1.09 1.83
N LEU A 111 25.27 0.64 2.70
CA LEU A 111 25.15 0.83 4.14
C LEU A 111 25.02 2.31 4.52
N LEU A 112 25.83 3.18 3.91
CA LEU A 112 25.74 4.62 4.14
C LEU A 112 24.43 5.21 3.64
N ALA A 113 23.96 4.81 2.45
CA ALA A 113 22.69 5.30 1.94
C ALA A 113 21.50 4.88 2.83
N PHE A 114 21.46 3.63 3.32
CA PHE A 114 20.46 3.19 4.29
C PHE A 114 20.53 3.95 5.61
N ALA A 115 21.74 4.24 6.10
CA ALA A 115 21.91 5.05 7.31
C ALA A 115 21.33 6.47 7.13
N VAL A 116 21.57 7.08 5.97
CA VAL A 116 21.01 8.40 5.65
C VAL A 116 19.49 8.33 5.51
N ILE A 117 18.95 7.32 4.82
CA ILE A 117 17.50 7.12 4.69
C ILE A 117 16.85 7.00 6.06
N LEU A 118 17.41 6.21 6.98
CA LEU A 118 16.86 6.05 8.33
C LEU A 118 16.79 7.39 9.09
N VAL A 119 17.79 8.25 8.93
CA VAL A 119 17.79 9.59 9.53
C VAL A 119 16.74 10.48 8.87
N MET A 120 16.61 10.42 7.54
CA MET A 120 15.60 11.17 6.79
C MET A 120 14.17 10.75 7.13
N GLU A 121 13.88 9.44 7.22
CA GLU A 121 12.57 8.93 7.60
C GLU A 121 12.12 9.45 8.96
N ARG A 122 13.04 9.48 9.94
CA ARG A 122 12.75 9.97 11.30
C ARG A 122 12.57 11.48 11.38
N THR A 123 13.31 12.24 10.57
CA THR A 123 13.32 13.71 10.64
C THR A 123 12.27 14.35 9.74
N LEU A 124 11.95 13.71 8.61
CA LEU A 124 11.04 14.24 7.58
C LEU A 124 9.70 13.50 7.53
N ASN A 125 9.48 12.49 8.38
CA ASN A 125 8.29 11.63 8.37
C ASN A 125 7.98 11.00 7.00
N LEU A 126 9.03 10.81 6.19
CA LEU A 126 8.93 10.15 4.89
C LEU A 126 8.72 8.66 5.12
N ALA A 127 7.57 8.13 4.73
CA ALA A 127 7.39 6.69 4.63
C ALA A 127 8.00 6.22 3.32
N THR A 128 9.24 5.74 3.34
CA THR A 128 9.73 4.87 2.26
C THR A 128 8.99 3.53 2.35
N ASP A 129 9.09 2.70 1.31
CA ASP A 129 8.48 1.36 1.34
C ASP A 129 9.08 0.48 2.48
N LEU A 130 10.33 0.70 2.84
CA LEU A 130 10.98 0.06 4.00
C LEU A 130 10.31 0.43 5.33
N ARG A 131 9.80 1.66 5.44
CA ARG A 131 9.05 2.10 6.61
C ARG A 131 7.65 1.50 6.64
N LEU A 132 7.05 1.23 5.49
CA LEU A 132 5.72 0.60 5.40
C LEU A 132 5.75 -0.85 5.92
N GLU A 133 6.83 -1.61 5.67
CA GLU A 133 6.97 -2.97 6.23
C GLU A 133 6.86 -3.01 7.75
N GLU A 134 7.32 -1.97 8.45
CA GLU A 134 7.20 -1.91 9.92
C GLU A 134 5.75 -1.80 10.40
N PHE A 135 4.83 -1.40 9.52
CA PHE A 135 3.39 -1.31 9.79
C PHE A 135 2.59 -2.47 9.20
N ASP A 136 3.21 -3.34 8.38
CA ASP A 136 2.65 -4.64 7.94
C ASP A 136 2.86 -5.73 9.01
N ASP A 137 2.49 -5.43 10.25
CA ASP A 137 2.55 -6.37 11.37
C ASP A 137 1.20 -6.43 12.06
N ILE A 138 0.52 -7.57 11.94
CA ILE A 138 -0.75 -7.83 12.64
C ILE A 138 -0.61 -7.76 14.17
N ASN A 139 0.61 -7.83 14.70
CA ASN A 139 0.88 -7.66 16.12
C ASN A 139 1.04 -6.20 16.54
N HIS A 140 0.95 -5.26 15.61
CA HIS A 140 0.97 -3.83 15.92
C HIS A 140 -0.10 -3.52 16.99
N PRO A 141 0.22 -2.77 18.05
CA PRO A 141 -0.68 -2.61 19.20
C PRO A 141 -2.07 -2.06 18.83
N LEU A 142 -2.16 -1.20 17.81
CA LEU A 142 -3.43 -0.68 17.31
C LEU A 142 -4.29 -1.76 16.63
N LEU A 143 -3.67 -2.66 15.85
CA LEU A 143 -4.37 -3.76 15.18
C LEU A 143 -4.80 -4.84 16.18
N LYS A 144 -3.99 -5.10 17.21
CA LYS A 144 -4.40 -5.94 18.34
C LYS A 144 -5.63 -5.39 19.05
N LYS A 145 -5.63 -4.09 19.37
CA LYS A 145 -6.81 -3.42 19.94
C LYS A 145 -8.03 -3.55 19.03
N LEU A 146 -7.86 -3.38 17.70
CA LEU A 146 -8.93 -3.53 16.72
C LEU A 146 -9.54 -4.94 16.76
N ASN A 147 -8.69 -5.97 16.74
CA ASN A 147 -9.13 -7.36 16.84
C ASN A 147 -9.85 -7.67 18.17
N GLU A 148 -9.38 -7.10 19.28
CA GLU A 148 -9.97 -7.34 20.61
C GLU A 148 -11.30 -6.62 20.83
N ARG A 149 -11.44 -5.37 20.36
CA ARG A 149 -12.61 -4.51 20.64
C ARG A 149 -13.63 -4.42 19.50
N ALA A 150 -13.19 -4.66 18.26
CA ALA A 150 -14.02 -4.61 17.06
C ALA A 150 -13.67 -5.78 16.12
N PRO A 151 -13.87 -7.05 16.57
CA PRO A 151 -13.45 -8.23 15.82
C PRO A 151 -14.11 -8.35 14.44
N GLY A 152 -15.34 -7.86 14.29
CA GLY A 152 -16.04 -7.84 13.00
C GLY A 152 -15.38 -6.89 12.01
N THR A 153 -15.06 -5.67 12.46
CA THR A 153 -14.29 -4.69 11.68
C THR A 153 -12.90 -5.23 11.35
N TYR A 154 -12.23 -5.92 12.28
CA TYR A 154 -10.94 -6.55 12.01
C TYR A 154 -11.03 -7.61 10.90
N GLN A 155 -12.04 -8.49 10.93
CA GLN A 155 -12.25 -9.49 9.88
C GLN A 155 -12.55 -8.85 8.52
N HIS A 156 -13.38 -7.81 8.49
CA HIS A 156 -13.63 -7.00 7.30
C HIS A 156 -12.32 -6.40 6.77
N THR A 157 -11.54 -5.76 7.63
CA THR A 157 -10.24 -5.16 7.31
C THR A 157 -9.31 -6.17 6.64
N MET A 158 -9.17 -7.39 7.18
CA MET A 158 -8.32 -8.42 6.57
C MET A 158 -8.79 -8.87 5.18
N ALA A 159 -10.10 -8.85 4.91
CA ALA A 159 -10.63 -9.14 3.59
C ALA A 159 -10.35 -8.00 2.59
N VAL A 160 -10.52 -6.74 3.02
CA VAL A 160 -10.18 -5.54 2.24
C VAL A 160 -8.69 -5.50 1.92
N VAL A 161 -7.81 -5.85 2.87
CA VAL A 161 -6.36 -5.96 2.68
C VAL A 161 -6.02 -6.92 1.53
N ARG A 162 -6.60 -8.12 1.53
CA ARG A 162 -6.37 -9.12 0.48
C ARG A 162 -6.82 -8.63 -0.90
N LEU A 163 -8.02 -8.03 -0.97
CA LEU A 163 -8.57 -7.48 -2.22
C LEU A 163 -7.68 -6.35 -2.75
N SER A 164 -7.30 -5.43 -1.88
CA SER A 164 -6.53 -4.23 -2.23
C SER A 164 -5.12 -4.58 -2.70
N GLU A 165 -4.43 -5.48 -2.00
CA GLU A 165 -3.10 -5.96 -2.37
C GLU A 165 -3.11 -6.62 -3.75
N SER A 166 -4.06 -7.53 -4.00
CA SER A 166 -4.16 -8.21 -5.28
C SER A 166 -4.48 -7.26 -6.43
N ALA A 167 -5.38 -6.30 -6.23
CA ALA A 167 -5.80 -5.36 -7.28
C ALA A 167 -4.71 -4.33 -7.58
N ALA A 168 -4.05 -3.78 -6.55
CA ALA A 168 -2.93 -2.87 -6.72
C ALA A 168 -1.76 -3.54 -7.46
N ALA A 169 -1.43 -4.79 -7.12
CA ALA A 169 -0.41 -5.55 -7.84
C ALA A 169 -0.77 -5.76 -9.32
N ALA A 170 -2.04 -6.05 -9.63
CA ALA A 170 -2.50 -6.32 -11.00
C ALA A 170 -2.38 -5.11 -11.94
N ILE A 171 -2.52 -3.88 -11.41
CA ILE A 171 -2.40 -2.63 -12.17
C ILE A 171 -1.00 -2.00 -12.11
N GLY A 172 -0.02 -2.68 -11.47
CA GLY A 172 1.33 -2.16 -11.27
C GLY A 172 1.40 -0.97 -10.29
N ALA A 173 0.43 -0.83 -9.39
CA ALA A 173 0.48 0.12 -8.28
C ALA A 173 1.28 -0.44 -7.10
N ASN A 174 1.51 0.36 -6.06
CA ASN A 174 2.25 -0.08 -4.88
C ASN A 174 1.38 -1.00 -4.01
N ALA A 175 1.51 -2.32 -4.22
CA ALA A 175 0.72 -3.34 -3.51
C ALA A 175 0.94 -3.32 -1.99
N LEU A 176 2.18 -3.11 -1.53
CA LEU A 176 2.51 -2.99 -0.10
C LEU A 176 1.80 -1.79 0.52
N LEU A 177 1.82 -0.63 -0.15
CA LEU A 177 1.11 0.55 0.33
C LEU A 177 -0.40 0.33 0.40
N ALA A 178 -1.02 -0.28 -0.62
CA ALA A 178 -2.46 -0.59 -0.60
C ALA A 178 -2.81 -1.56 0.53
N ARG A 179 -1.97 -2.59 0.73
CA ARG A 179 -2.10 -3.58 1.82
C ARG A 179 -2.04 -2.90 3.19
N VAL A 180 -0.98 -2.12 3.45
CA VAL A 180 -0.79 -1.45 4.74
C VAL A 180 -1.81 -0.34 4.96
N GLY A 181 -2.14 0.45 3.93
CA GLY A 181 -3.21 1.44 4.00
C GLY A 181 -4.56 0.82 4.37
N ALA A 182 -4.88 -0.33 3.77
CA ALA A 182 -6.08 -1.09 4.11
C ALA A 182 -6.07 -1.63 5.55
N LEU A 183 -4.92 -2.02 6.12
CA LEU A 183 -4.86 -2.48 7.52
C LEU A 183 -5.40 -1.43 8.51
N TYR A 184 -5.23 -0.15 8.20
CA TYR A 184 -5.54 0.93 9.13
C TYR A 184 -6.74 1.79 8.70
N HIS A 185 -7.39 1.53 7.57
CA HIS A 185 -8.43 2.43 7.03
C HIS A 185 -9.62 2.64 8.00
N ASP A 186 -9.94 1.61 8.77
CA ASP A 186 -11.16 1.51 9.60
C ASP A 186 -10.91 1.59 11.12
N ILE A 187 -9.68 1.94 11.52
CA ILE A 187 -9.27 1.97 12.95
C ILE A 187 -10.15 2.88 13.82
N GLY A 188 -10.77 3.90 13.23
CA GLY A 188 -11.64 4.82 13.97
C GLY A 188 -12.93 4.19 14.48
N LYS A 189 -13.32 3.00 13.99
CA LYS A 189 -14.46 2.25 14.53
C LYS A 189 -14.20 1.71 15.94
N LEU A 190 -12.95 1.75 16.43
CA LEU A 190 -12.55 1.26 17.75
C LEU A 190 -13.32 1.88 18.92
N GLU A 191 -13.60 3.18 18.87
CA GLU A 191 -14.16 3.92 20.00
C GLU A 191 -15.66 3.62 20.20
N LYS A 192 -16.37 3.30 19.11
CA LYS A 192 -17.82 3.11 19.06
C LYS A 192 -18.19 1.87 18.25
N SER A 193 -17.48 0.76 18.49
CA SER A 193 -17.58 -0.44 17.67
C SER A 193 -19.00 -1.00 17.60
N GLU A 194 -19.79 -0.84 18.66
CA GLU A 194 -21.18 -1.30 18.76
C GLU A 194 -22.17 -0.56 17.83
N TYR A 195 -21.76 0.54 17.20
CA TYR A 195 -22.56 1.23 16.18
C TYR A 195 -22.35 0.68 14.77
N PHE A 196 -21.35 -0.18 14.57
CA PHE A 196 -21.07 -0.76 13.26
C PHE A 196 -21.61 -2.18 13.18
N ILE A 197 -22.41 -2.46 12.15
CA ILE A 197 -23.22 -3.69 12.03
C ILE A 197 -22.36 -4.95 12.08
N GLU A 198 -21.14 -4.91 11.55
CA GLU A 198 -20.22 -6.04 11.57
C GLU A 198 -19.78 -6.45 12.98
N ASN A 199 -19.90 -5.57 13.98
CA ASN A 199 -19.57 -5.85 15.38
C ASN A 199 -20.81 -6.08 16.26
N GLN A 200 -22.02 -5.92 15.72
CA GLN A 200 -23.25 -6.13 16.48
C GLN A 200 -23.60 -7.62 16.52
N ILE A 201 -22.96 -8.34 17.45
CA ILE A 201 -23.25 -9.75 17.73
C ILE A 201 -24.19 -9.81 18.93
N ASP A 202 -25.36 -10.44 18.77
CA ASP A 202 -26.37 -10.65 19.82
C ASP A 202 -26.84 -9.36 20.55
N ILE A 203 -26.79 -8.21 19.86
CA ILE A 203 -27.29 -6.93 20.36
C ILE A 203 -28.23 -6.26 19.36
N ASP A 204 -29.21 -5.52 19.87
CA ASP A 204 -30.08 -4.67 19.05
C ASP A 204 -29.26 -3.61 18.30
N ASN A 205 -29.69 -3.28 17.08
CA ASN A 205 -29.06 -2.22 16.31
C ASN A 205 -29.20 -0.87 17.02
N LYS A 206 -28.05 -0.29 17.41
CA LYS A 206 -28.00 0.99 18.12
C LYS A 206 -28.61 2.15 17.33
N HIS A 207 -28.66 2.05 16.00
CA HIS A 207 -29.23 3.07 15.13
C HIS A 207 -30.76 3.14 15.16
N ASP A 208 -31.45 2.10 15.64
CA ASP A 208 -32.92 2.07 15.65
C ASP A 208 -33.51 3.11 16.61
N ARG A 209 -32.73 3.51 17.63
CA ARG A 209 -33.14 4.50 18.64
C ARG A 209 -32.64 5.92 18.33
N LEU A 210 -32.08 6.13 17.15
CA LEU A 210 -31.46 7.39 16.74
C LEU A 210 -32.14 7.99 15.50
N SER A 211 -32.22 9.31 15.47
CA SER A 211 -32.58 10.04 14.24
C SER A 211 -31.56 9.76 13.14
N PRO A 212 -31.95 9.72 11.85
CA PRO A 212 -31.02 9.44 10.75
C PRO A 212 -29.79 10.37 10.73
N LYS A 213 -29.98 11.67 11.00
CA LYS A 213 -28.87 12.64 11.08
C LYS A 213 -27.84 12.31 12.17
N LYS A 214 -28.30 11.85 13.35
CA LYS A 214 -27.40 11.40 14.43
C LYS A 214 -26.66 10.12 14.05
N SER A 215 -27.35 9.18 13.42
CA SER A 215 -26.73 7.95 12.93
C SER A 215 -25.65 8.23 11.89
N ALA A 216 -25.94 9.07 10.89
CA ALA A 216 -24.96 9.52 9.90
C ALA A 216 -23.77 10.24 10.55
N ALA A 217 -24.02 11.08 11.56
CA ALA A 217 -22.96 11.75 12.30
C ALA A 217 -22.04 10.77 13.05
N ILE A 218 -22.59 9.72 13.68
CA ILE A 218 -21.79 8.68 14.34
C ILE A 218 -20.98 7.88 13.32
N ILE A 219 -21.61 7.47 12.20
CA ILE A 219 -20.91 6.74 11.15
C ILE A 219 -19.76 7.58 10.60
N ARG A 220 -19.97 8.83 10.18
CA ARG A 220 -18.87 9.64 9.62
C ARG A 220 -17.77 9.98 10.63
N GLN A 221 -18.09 9.97 11.93
CA GLN A 221 -17.15 10.31 13.00
C GLN A 221 -15.96 9.33 13.06
N HIS A 222 -16.11 8.07 12.62
CA HIS A 222 -15.00 7.12 12.61
C HIS A 222 -13.81 7.62 11.77
N VAL A 223 -14.05 8.46 10.75
CA VAL A 223 -12.95 9.03 9.96
C VAL A 223 -12.09 9.94 10.84
N GLN A 224 -12.73 10.82 11.61
CA GLN A 224 -12.02 11.75 12.49
C GLN A 224 -11.36 11.01 13.66
N ASP A 225 -12.07 10.07 14.29
CA ASP A 225 -11.53 9.23 15.36
C ASP A 225 -10.33 8.41 14.86
N GLY A 226 -10.38 7.92 13.61
CA GLY A 226 -9.28 7.20 12.98
C GLY A 226 -8.06 8.08 12.69
N ILE A 227 -8.25 9.34 12.29
CA ILE A 227 -7.16 10.31 12.12
C ILE A 227 -6.49 10.60 13.47
N GLU A 228 -7.25 10.71 14.55
CA GLU A 228 -6.72 10.94 15.89
C GLU A 228 -5.92 9.74 16.39
N LEU A 229 -6.44 8.52 16.23
CA LEU A 229 -5.71 7.28 16.52
C LEU A 229 -4.44 7.16 15.67
N ALA A 230 -4.52 7.50 14.38
CA ALA A 230 -3.35 7.47 13.51
C ALA A 230 -2.23 8.39 14.02
N ARG A 231 -2.57 9.58 14.52
CA ARG A 231 -1.61 10.51 15.12
C ARG A 231 -1.06 9.99 16.44
N GLU A 232 -1.90 9.46 17.32
CA GLU A 232 -1.50 8.87 18.60
C GLU A 232 -0.48 7.74 18.40
N TYR A 233 -0.73 6.89 17.40
CA TYR A 233 0.12 5.75 17.05
C TYR A 233 1.23 6.08 16.05
N LYS A 234 1.40 7.36 15.68
CA LYS A 234 2.45 7.86 14.79
C LYS A 234 2.48 7.13 13.44
N LEU A 235 1.30 6.86 12.89
CA LEU A 235 1.18 6.34 11.54
C LEU A 235 1.72 7.40 10.55
N PRO A 236 2.62 7.02 9.62
CA PRO A 236 3.11 7.90 8.58
C PRO A 236 1.99 8.45 7.69
N ASP A 237 2.25 9.59 7.04
CA ASP A 237 1.28 10.27 6.18
C ASP A 237 0.78 9.41 5.03
N ARG A 238 1.64 8.55 4.47
CA ARG A 238 1.24 7.62 3.41
C ARG A 238 0.21 6.59 3.90
N ILE A 239 0.15 6.25 5.19
CA ILE A 239 -0.76 5.24 5.73
C ILE A 239 -2.06 5.90 6.20
N TRP A 240 -1.99 6.93 7.04
CA TRP A 240 -3.21 7.46 7.65
C TRP A 240 -4.13 8.17 6.66
N LYS A 241 -3.61 8.64 5.51
CA LYS A 241 -4.42 9.20 4.42
C LYS A 241 -5.50 8.25 3.90
N PHE A 242 -5.32 6.94 4.03
CA PHE A 242 -6.35 5.95 3.68
C PHE A 242 -7.61 6.07 4.56
N VAL A 243 -7.48 6.57 5.80
CA VAL A 243 -8.61 6.72 6.74
C VAL A 243 -9.69 7.67 6.21
N PRO A 244 -9.41 8.91 5.78
CA PRO A 244 -10.46 9.72 5.16
C PRO A 244 -10.75 9.34 3.71
N MET A 245 -9.75 8.91 2.95
CA MET A 245 -9.89 8.71 1.51
C MET A 245 -10.64 7.43 1.12
N HIS A 246 -10.72 6.40 1.97
CA HIS A 246 -11.45 5.18 1.63
C HIS A 246 -12.96 5.43 1.42
N HIS A 247 -13.51 6.47 2.06
CA HIS A 247 -14.88 6.92 1.81
C HIS A 247 -14.98 8.20 0.97
N GLY A 248 -13.90 8.97 0.84
CA GLY A 248 -13.93 10.22 0.08
C GLY A 248 -15.07 11.13 0.52
N THR A 249 -15.92 11.53 -0.42
CA THR A 249 -17.10 12.37 -0.16
C THR A 249 -18.41 11.61 -0.38
N ILE A 250 -18.40 10.28 -0.28
CA ILE A 250 -19.55 9.43 -0.56
C ILE A 250 -20.74 9.81 0.34
N LEU A 251 -21.95 9.66 -0.19
CA LEU A 251 -23.19 9.82 0.57
C LEU A 251 -23.49 8.58 1.42
N ILE A 252 -23.78 8.78 2.71
CA ILE A 252 -24.26 7.75 3.64
C ILE A 252 -25.74 7.46 3.33
N ARG A 253 -25.95 6.75 2.22
CA ARG A 253 -27.23 6.62 1.52
C ARG A 253 -28.36 6.10 2.41
N HIS A 254 -28.11 5.08 3.24
CA HIS A 254 -29.14 4.48 4.08
C HIS A 254 -29.82 5.51 5.01
N PHE A 255 -29.02 6.31 5.73
CA PHE A 255 -29.56 7.32 6.64
C PHE A 255 -30.06 8.57 5.91
N TYR A 256 -29.50 8.90 4.74
CA TYR A 256 -30.04 9.97 3.90
C TYR A 256 -31.45 9.64 3.40
N THR A 257 -31.66 8.44 2.84
CA THR A 257 -32.98 8.00 2.38
C THR A 257 -33.99 8.00 3.55
N LYS A 258 -33.61 7.44 4.71
CA LYS A 258 -34.47 7.47 5.90
C LYS A 258 -34.81 8.90 6.35
N ALA A 259 -33.87 9.84 6.23
CA ALA A 259 -34.11 11.25 6.55
C ALA A 259 -35.11 11.90 5.58
N ILE A 260 -35.00 11.60 4.28
CA ILE A 260 -35.93 12.09 3.26
C ILE A 260 -37.34 11.56 3.52
N ASP A 261 -37.48 10.26 3.79
CA ASP A 261 -38.77 9.65 4.10
C ASP A 261 -39.43 10.30 5.33
N GLU A 262 -38.66 10.49 6.42
CA GLU A 262 -39.14 11.17 7.63
C GLU A 262 -39.45 12.67 7.39
N ALA A 263 -38.77 13.31 6.44
CA ALA A 263 -38.94 14.73 6.13
C ALA A 263 -40.15 14.99 5.23
N ILE A 264 -40.50 14.06 4.32
CA ILE A 264 -41.73 14.11 3.52
C ILE A 264 -42.96 14.13 4.44
N GLU A 265 -42.94 13.32 5.51
CA GLU A 265 -44.03 13.28 6.50
C GLU A 265 -44.14 14.56 7.34
N LYS A 266 -43.05 15.32 7.47
CA LYS A 266 -42.92 16.47 8.39
C LYS A 266 -42.72 17.82 7.70
N GLU A 267 -42.74 17.85 6.36
CA GLU A 267 -42.46 19.02 5.53
C GLU A 267 -41.11 19.72 5.86
N LEU A 268 -40.08 18.94 6.14
CA LEU A 268 -38.74 19.45 6.47
C LEU A 268 -37.79 19.41 5.27
N LEU A 269 -36.80 20.29 5.25
CA LEU A 269 -35.69 20.25 4.30
C LEU A 269 -34.55 19.37 4.86
N VAL A 270 -34.03 18.48 4.04
CA VAL A 270 -32.86 17.64 4.35
C VAL A 270 -31.67 18.13 3.53
N ASP A 271 -30.60 18.54 4.19
CA ASP A 271 -29.35 18.88 3.51
C ASP A 271 -28.52 17.62 3.27
N GLU A 272 -28.19 17.33 2.01
CA GLU A 272 -27.36 16.19 1.62
C GLU A 272 -25.96 16.23 2.26
N GLN A 273 -25.43 17.43 2.52
CA GLN A 273 -24.10 17.62 3.14
C GLN A 273 -24.03 17.08 4.57
N ASP A 274 -25.16 17.02 5.28
CA ASP A 274 -25.23 16.39 6.62
C ASP A 274 -24.94 14.88 6.58
N PHE A 275 -25.05 14.26 5.40
CA PHE A 275 -24.94 12.81 5.19
C PHE A 275 -23.76 12.42 4.30
N ARG A 276 -22.92 13.36 3.87
CA ARG A 276 -21.68 13.06 3.15
C ARG A 276 -20.48 12.97 4.08
N TYR A 277 -19.52 12.13 3.71
CA TYR A 277 -18.20 12.13 4.33
C TYR A 277 -17.45 13.43 3.99
N PRO A 278 -16.58 13.91 4.89
CA PRO A 278 -15.88 15.18 4.70
C PRO A 278 -14.77 15.14 3.63
N GLY A 279 -14.37 13.96 3.16
CA GLY A 279 -13.24 13.80 2.26
C GLY A 279 -11.88 13.91 2.96
N PRO A 280 -10.79 14.11 2.17
CA PRO A 280 -10.79 14.31 0.72
C PRO A 280 -11.06 13.03 -0.08
N LYS A 281 -11.33 13.18 -1.38
CA LYS A 281 -11.37 12.07 -2.34
C LYS A 281 -10.00 11.39 -2.45
N PRO A 282 -9.94 10.12 -2.87
CA PRO A 282 -8.68 9.45 -3.15
C PRO A 282 -7.90 10.19 -4.23
N ASP A 283 -6.59 10.32 -4.03
CA ASP A 283 -5.67 11.05 -4.91
C ASP A 283 -4.60 10.13 -5.54
N SER A 284 -4.67 8.83 -5.27
CA SER A 284 -3.70 7.83 -5.74
C SER A 284 -4.40 6.57 -6.25
N LYS A 285 -3.67 5.71 -6.99
CA LYS A 285 -4.21 4.41 -7.41
C LYS A 285 -4.54 3.54 -6.20
N GLU A 286 -3.67 3.54 -5.19
CA GLU A 286 -3.79 2.70 -3.99
C GLU A 286 -4.97 3.10 -3.12
N THR A 287 -5.15 4.40 -2.87
CA THR A 287 -6.27 4.91 -2.05
C THR A 287 -7.62 4.63 -2.73
N ALA A 288 -7.69 4.76 -4.05
CA ALA A 288 -8.87 4.39 -4.82
C ALA A 288 -9.13 2.88 -4.86
N VAL A 289 -8.08 2.05 -4.97
CA VAL A 289 -8.22 0.59 -4.87
C VAL A 289 -8.80 0.19 -3.52
N VAL A 290 -8.35 0.80 -2.41
CA VAL A 290 -8.90 0.52 -1.07
C VAL A 290 -10.36 0.97 -0.95
N MET A 291 -10.72 2.14 -1.47
CA MET A 291 -12.13 2.59 -1.54
C MET A 291 -13.01 1.58 -2.28
N LEU A 292 -12.55 1.07 -3.42
CA LEU A 292 -13.32 0.09 -4.19
C LEU A 292 -13.37 -1.27 -3.49
N ALA A 293 -12.27 -1.70 -2.90
CA ALA A 293 -12.17 -2.97 -2.18
C ALA A 293 -13.09 -3.00 -0.94
N ASP A 294 -13.15 -1.91 -0.16
CA ASP A 294 -14.06 -1.74 0.99
C ASP A 294 -15.52 -1.96 0.56
N ALA A 295 -15.96 -1.23 -0.46
CA ALA A 295 -17.32 -1.35 -0.98
C ALA A 295 -17.63 -2.76 -1.53
N VAL A 296 -16.67 -3.38 -2.23
CA VAL A 296 -16.82 -4.73 -2.80
C VAL A 296 -16.89 -5.78 -1.69
N GLU A 297 -16.06 -5.68 -0.65
CA GLU A 297 -16.08 -6.58 0.50
C GLU A 297 -17.44 -6.51 1.19
N ALA A 298 -17.90 -5.31 1.54
CA ALA A 298 -19.15 -5.09 2.24
C ALA A 298 -20.35 -5.66 1.46
N LEU A 299 -20.38 -5.44 0.14
CA LEU A 299 -21.45 -5.97 -0.71
C LEU A 299 -21.35 -7.50 -0.88
N SER A 300 -20.15 -8.06 -0.94
CA SER A 300 -19.95 -9.51 -1.14
C SER A 300 -20.56 -10.37 -0.03
N ARG A 301 -20.74 -9.80 1.17
CA ARG A 301 -21.39 -10.47 2.32
C ARG A 301 -22.86 -10.78 2.08
N LEU A 302 -23.49 -10.07 1.13
CA LEU A 302 -24.91 -10.21 0.78
C LEU A 302 -25.14 -11.05 -0.48
N LEU A 303 -24.07 -11.45 -1.18
CA LEU A 303 -24.15 -12.12 -2.49
C LEU A 303 -23.86 -13.62 -2.37
N ASP A 304 -24.44 -14.40 -3.30
CA ASP A 304 -23.97 -15.76 -3.55
C ASP A 304 -22.65 -15.71 -4.32
N THR A 305 -21.56 -15.70 -3.57
CA THR A 305 -20.20 -15.62 -4.10
C THR A 305 -19.74 -16.89 -4.83
N SER A 306 -20.60 -17.90 -5.00
CA SER A 306 -20.35 -19.02 -5.92
C SER A 306 -20.69 -18.70 -7.38
N GLN A 307 -21.47 -17.64 -7.61
CA GLN A 307 -21.92 -17.25 -8.96
C GLN A 307 -21.10 -16.07 -9.49
N ARG A 308 -20.19 -16.37 -10.43
CA ARG A 308 -19.31 -15.37 -11.08
C ARG A 308 -20.11 -14.18 -11.63
N ASP A 309 -21.18 -14.42 -12.38
CA ASP A 309 -22.00 -13.37 -12.99
C ASP A 309 -22.61 -12.40 -11.97
N GLN A 310 -22.97 -12.89 -10.77
CA GLN A 310 -23.49 -12.01 -9.72
C GLN A 310 -22.39 -11.09 -9.17
N ILE A 311 -21.20 -11.66 -8.93
CA ILE A 311 -20.03 -10.89 -8.46
C ILE A 311 -19.64 -9.85 -9.51
N GLU A 312 -19.54 -10.23 -10.78
CA GLU A 312 -19.14 -9.33 -11.87
C GLU A 312 -20.09 -8.14 -11.99
N ARG A 313 -21.41 -8.37 -11.94
CA ARG A 313 -22.41 -7.30 -11.96
C ARG A 313 -22.27 -6.38 -10.75
N ALA A 314 -22.12 -6.95 -9.55
CA ALA A 314 -21.98 -6.18 -8.32
C ALA A 314 -20.73 -5.29 -8.30
N VAL A 315 -19.57 -5.85 -8.68
CA VAL A 315 -18.30 -5.11 -8.77
C VAL A 315 -18.39 -4.02 -9.83
N SER A 316 -18.97 -4.32 -11.00
CA SER A 316 -19.16 -3.34 -12.08
C SER A 316 -20.03 -2.17 -11.63
N GLN A 317 -21.10 -2.46 -10.88
CA GLN A 317 -21.99 -1.42 -10.37
C GLN A 317 -21.26 -0.52 -9.36
N ILE A 318 -20.47 -1.07 -8.44
CA ILE A 318 -19.69 -0.28 -7.48
C ILE A 318 -18.72 0.65 -8.22
N ILE A 319 -17.98 0.14 -9.19
CA ILE A 319 -17.03 0.95 -9.98
C ILE A 319 -17.77 2.07 -10.71
N LEU A 320 -18.92 1.76 -11.33
CA LEU A 320 -19.75 2.74 -12.02
C LEU A 320 -20.28 3.81 -11.06
N ASP A 321 -20.75 3.43 -9.88
CA ASP A 321 -21.29 4.35 -8.87
C ASP A 321 -20.21 5.32 -8.38
N ARG A 322 -19.00 4.81 -8.07
CA ARG A 322 -17.87 5.65 -7.63
C ARG A 322 -17.36 6.57 -8.73
N THR A 323 -17.36 6.08 -9.97
CA THR A 323 -16.97 6.89 -11.14
C THR A 323 -18.00 8.00 -11.39
N SER A 324 -19.29 7.68 -11.33
CA SER A 324 -20.38 8.63 -11.61
C SER A 324 -20.55 9.68 -10.51
N ASP A 325 -20.27 9.33 -9.25
CA ASP A 325 -20.21 10.28 -8.11
C ASP A 325 -18.88 11.08 -8.09
N GLY A 326 -18.02 10.89 -9.09
CA GLY A 326 -16.75 11.60 -9.24
C GLY A 326 -15.74 11.31 -8.12
N GLN A 327 -15.85 10.18 -7.42
CA GLN A 327 -14.92 9.81 -6.33
C GLN A 327 -13.52 9.48 -6.85
N LEU A 328 -13.41 9.03 -8.09
CA LEU A 328 -12.14 8.62 -8.71
C LEU A 328 -11.48 9.73 -9.55
N SER A 329 -12.09 10.93 -9.60
CA SER A 329 -11.69 12.02 -10.50
C SER A 329 -10.31 12.61 -10.21
N ASP A 330 -9.84 12.51 -8.97
CA ASP A 330 -8.54 13.06 -8.54
C ASP A 330 -7.43 11.99 -8.58
N THR A 331 -7.73 10.81 -9.14
CA THR A 331 -6.82 9.66 -9.19
C THR A 331 -6.22 9.47 -10.59
N PRO A 332 -5.01 8.91 -10.70
CA PRO A 332 -4.41 8.58 -11.99
C PRO A 332 -4.90 7.23 -12.57
N LEU A 333 -6.04 6.71 -12.11
CA LEU A 333 -6.61 5.46 -12.63
C LEU A 333 -7.15 5.65 -14.05
N THR A 334 -6.80 4.74 -14.94
CA THR A 334 -7.34 4.65 -16.29
C THR A 334 -8.55 3.71 -16.35
N LEU A 335 -9.36 3.80 -17.41
CA LEU A 335 -10.45 2.82 -17.63
C LEU A 335 -9.92 1.38 -17.71
N ASN A 336 -8.74 1.18 -18.31
CA ASN A 336 -8.07 -0.11 -18.33
C ASN A 336 -7.69 -0.59 -16.92
N ASP A 337 -7.22 0.30 -16.04
CA ASP A 337 -6.95 -0.06 -14.65
C ASP A 337 -8.24 -0.54 -13.95
N LEU A 338 -9.38 0.12 -14.17
CA LEU A 338 -10.67 -0.26 -13.59
C LEU A 338 -11.12 -1.66 -14.04
N ASP A 339 -10.92 -2.00 -15.31
CA ASP A 339 -11.24 -3.34 -15.83
C ASP A 339 -10.36 -4.42 -15.21
N VAL A 340 -9.06 -4.14 -15.03
CA VAL A 340 -8.11 -5.06 -14.37
C VAL A 340 -8.43 -5.22 -12.88
N ILE A 341 -8.77 -4.12 -12.19
CA ILE A 341 -9.23 -4.14 -10.78
C ILE A 341 -10.48 -5.02 -10.64
N LYS A 342 -11.47 -4.83 -11.53
CA LYS A 342 -12.71 -5.63 -11.56
C LYS A 342 -12.40 -7.12 -11.65
N GLU A 343 -11.59 -7.55 -12.62
CA GLU A 343 -11.23 -8.96 -12.78
C GLU A 343 -10.47 -9.50 -11.55
N SER A 344 -9.57 -8.69 -10.97
CA SER A 344 -8.84 -9.05 -9.75
C SER A 344 -9.77 -9.29 -8.56
N PHE A 345 -10.76 -8.43 -8.35
CA PHE A 345 -11.77 -8.60 -7.30
C PHE A 345 -12.65 -9.82 -7.54
N VAL A 346 -13.14 -10.02 -8.76
CA VAL A 346 -13.97 -11.19 -9.13
C VAL A 346 -13.23 -12.49 -8.81
N LYS A 347 -11.98 -12.60 -9.27
CA LYS A 347 -11.12 -13.76 -9.00
C LYS A 347 -10.87 -13.97 -7.50
N SER A 348 -10.59 -12.89 -6.77
CA SER A 348 -10.32 -12.95 -5.33
C SER A 348 -11.53 -13.39 -4.51
N LEU A 349 -12.73 -12.91 -4.87
CA LEU A 349 -13.98 -13.29 -4.21
C LEU A 349 -14.33 -14.75 -4.51
N LEU A 350 -14.27 -15.19 -5.77
CA LEU A 350 -14.52 -16.59 -6.15
C LEU A 350 -13.59 -17.57 -5.41
N GLY A 351 -12.30 -17.22 -5.29
CA GLY A 351 -11.32 -18.03 -4.57
C GLY A 351 -11.66 -18.22 -3.08
N SER A 352 -12.21 -17.19 -2.43
CA SER A 352 -12.62 -17.26 -1.02
C SER A 352 -13.84 -18.16 -0.79
N SER A 353 -14.70 -18.31 -1.80
CA SER A 353 -15.94 -19.09 -1.73
C SER A 353 -15.72 -20.58 -1.90
N HIS A 354 -14.77 -20.98 -2.75
CA HIS A 354 -14.40 -22.40 -2.91
C HIS A 354 -13.86 -23.03 -1.61
N GLN A 355 -13.19 -22.27 -0.76
CA GLN A 355 -12.79 -22.73 0.58
C GLN A 355 -13.99 -22.98 1.50
N ARG A 356 -15.04 -22.15 1.42
CA ARG A 356 -16.26 -22.29 2.25
C ARG A 356 -17.08 -23.52 1.86
N VAL A 357 -17.15 -23.86 0.56
CA VAL A 357 -17.89 -25.05 0.08
C VAL A 357 -17.20 -26.36 0.50
N ARG A 358 -15.87 -26.44 0.40
CA ARG A 358 -15.12 -27.66 0.81
C ARG A 358 -15.28 -28.02 2.29
N TYR A 359 -15.53 -27.03 3.17
CA TYR A 359 -15.70 -27.28 4.60
C TYR A 359 -17.10 -27.81 4.97
N LYS A 360 -18.10 -27.64 4.08
CA LYS A 360 -19.48 -28.10 4.32
C LYS A 360 -19.70 -29.59 4.02
N ASP A 361 -18.78 -30.25 3.31
CA ASP A 361 -19.01 -31.58 2.72
C ASP A 361 -18.31 -32.75 3.44
N THR A 362 -17.83 -32.58 4.68
CA THR A 362 -17.08 -33.65 5.39
C THR A 362 -17.63 -34.03 6.76
N ARG A 363 -18.88 -33.67 7.08
CA ARG A 363 -19.55 -34.09 8.33
C ARG A 363 -20.92 -34.75 8.15
N GLU A 364 -21.18 -35.33 6.98
CA GLU A 364 -22.37 -36.18 6.78
C GLU A 364 -22.01 -37.42 5.96
N THR A 365 -21.23 -38.35 6.54
CA THR A 365 -21.28 -39.79 6.22
C THR A 365 -20.41 -40.56 7.21
N SER A 366 -20.85 -40.66 8.46
CA SER A 366 -20.46 -41.78 9.34
C SER A 366 -21.44 -41.84 10.50
N GLU A 367 -22.68 -42.23 10.21
CA GLU A 367 -23.48 -42.99 11.15
C GLU A 367 -24.71 -43.54 10.42
N LEU A 368 -25.02 -44.79 10.74
CA LEU A 368 -26.17 -45.60 10.30
C LEU A 368 -26.01 -46.37 8.98
N SER A 369 -25.50 -47.60 9.12
CA SER A 369 -26.12 -48.74 8.43
C SER A 369 -26.64 -49.72 9.49
N PRO A 370 -27.94 -50.06 9.48
CA PRO A 370 -28.50 -51.07 10.36
C PRO A 370 -28.35 -52.47 9.75
N LEU A 371 -27.85 -53.43 10.54
CA LEU A 371 -28.39 -54.80 10.70
C LEU A 371 -27.57 -55.54 11.76
#